data_AF-A0A4U6S0M7-F1
#
_entry.id   AF-A0A4U6S0M7-F1
#
_cell.length_a   1.000
_cell.length_b   1.000
_cell.length_c   1.000
_cell.angle_alpha   90.00
_cell.angle_beta   90.00
_cell.angle_gamma   90.00
#
_symmetry.space_group_name_H-M   'P 1'
#
loop_
_entity.id
_entity.type
_entity.pdbx_description
1 polymer ?
#
loop_
_entity_poly.entity_id
_entity_poly.type
_entity_poly.pdbx_seq_one_letter_code
_entity_poly.pdbx_strand_id
1 'polypeptide(L)'
;MMTEKRNDRLLVRLQRLQTTAASVRPYDRAQLRALLDDVGTLRDQLMRECTRLDQELNRAAVRVAAITAYGRSAQSVRALRRGH
;
A
#
# COMPACT_ATOMS: atom_id res chain seq x y z
N MET A 1 6.10 11.12 1.38
CA MET A 1 7.54 11.33 1.18
C MET A 1 8.45 10.24 1.78
N MET A 2 8.44 9.92 3.10
CA MET A 2 9.22 8.77 3.63
C MET A 2 8.67 7.41 3.15
N THR A 3 7.36 7.32 2.96
CA THR A 3 6.60 6.12 2.57
C THR A 3 6.76 5.75 1.09
N GLU A 4 6.69 6.75 0.19
CA GLU A 4 6.98 6.56 -1.25
C GLU A 4 8.40 6.01 -1.45
N LYS A 5 9.40 6.65 -0.81
CA LYS A 5 10.80 6.17 -0.85
C LYS A 5 10.96 4.74 -0.32
N ARG A 6 10.11 4.28 0.60
CA ARG A 6 10.14 2.92 1.13
C ARG A 6 9.49 1.93 0.14
N ASN A 7 8.37 2.29 -0.46
CA ASN A 7 7.71 1.48 -1.48
C ASN A 7 8.62 1.30 -2.69
N ASP A 8 9.24 2.38 -3.18
CA ASP A 8 10.19 2.33 -4.29
C ASP A 8 11.37 1.40 -3.98
N ARG A 9 11.87 1.42 -2.73
CA ARG A 9 12.92 0.50 -2.29
C ARG A 9 12.50 -0.97 -2.29
N LEU A 10 11.26 -1.27 -1.90
CA LEU A 10 10.75 -2.65 -1.94
C LEU A 10 10.57 -3.14 -3.37
N LEU A 11 10.11 -2.27 -4.27
CA LEU A 11 9.98 -2.59 -5.70
C LEU A 11 11.36 -2.79 -6.36
N VAL A 12 12.35 -1.95 -6.05
CA VAL A 12 13.73 -2.15 -6.49
C VAL A 12 14.31 -3.47 -5.94
N ARG A 13 14.02 -3.82 -4.69
CA ARG A 13 14.40 -5.12 -4.12
C ARG A 13 13.73 -6.28 -4.84
N LEU A 14 12.45 -6.16 -5.20
CA LEU A 14 11.74 -7.17 -5.96
C LEU A 14 12.38 -7.40 -7.33
N GLN A 15 12.70 -6.33 -8.04
CA GLN A 15 13.35 -6.41 -9.35
C GLN A 15 14.73 -7.09 -9.25
N ARG A 16 15.52 -6.72 -8.23
CA ARG A 16 16.81 -7.38 -7.97
C ARG A 16 16.64 -8.87 -7.65
N LEU A 17 15.65 -9.22 -6.84
CA LEU A 17 15.39 -10.60 -6.46
C LEU A 17 14.96 -11.45 -7.66
N GLN A 18 14.19 -10.89 -8.60
CA GLN A 18 13.88 -11.55 -9.87
C GLN A 18 15.14 -11.82 -10.69
N THR A 19 16.07 -10.86 -10.76
CA THR A 19 17.36 -11.06 -11.42
C THR A 19 18.21 -12.12 -10.72
N THR A 20 18.26 -12.09 -9.38
CA THR A 20 18.98 -13.09 -8.58
C THR A 20 18.40 -14.49 -8.77
N ALA A 21 17.08 -14.64 -8.79
CA ALA A 21 16.42 -15.92 -9.02
C ALA A 21 16.83 -16.54 -10.37
N ALA A 22 17.05 -15.71 -11.39
CA ALA A 22 17.51 -16.16 -12.71
C ALA A 22 18.98 -16.63 -12.71
N SER A 23 19.80 -16.20 -11.75
CA SER A 23 21.23 -16.54 -11.67
C SER A 23 21.56 -17.62 -10.64
N VAL A 24 20.60 -18.07 -9.84
CA VAL A 24 20.81 -19.11 -8.82
C VAL A 24 21.08 -20.47 -9.47
N ARG A 25 22.08 -21.19 -8.95
CA ARG A 25 22.41 -22.54 -9.43
C ARG A 25 21.36 -23.54 -8.93
N PRO A 26 20.70 -24.31 -9.82
CA PRO A 26 19.59 -25.19 -9.44
C PRO A 26 19.98 -26.38 -8.55
N TYR A 27 21.27 -26.71 -8.46
CA TYR A 27 21.77 -27.81 -7.61
C TYR A 27 22.48 -27.32 -6.35
N ASP A 28 22.60 -26.00 -6.16
CA ASP A 28 23.16 -25.42 -4.94
C ASP A 28 22.03 -25.19 -3.93
N ARG A 29 21.88 -26.15 -3.02
CA ARG A 29 20.84 -26.13 -1.98
C ARG A 29 20.96 -24.91 -1.06
N ALA A 30 22.17 -24.39 -0.81
CA ALA A 30 22.35 -23.22 0.03
C ALA A 30 21.84 -21.96 -0.67
N GLN A 31 22.13 -21.80 -1.97
CA GLN A 31 21.62 -20.68 -2.76
C GLN A 31 20.10 -20.71 -2.91
N LEU A 32 19.52 -21.89 -3.15
CA LEU A 32 18.06 -22.04 -3.24
C LEU A 32 17.37 -21.69 -1.91
N ARG A 33 17.95 -22.11 -0.79
CA ARG A 33 17.39 -21.78 0.54
C ARG A 33 17.45 -20.29 0.82
N ALA A 34 18.60 -19.67 0.56
CA ALA A 34 18.75 -18.22 0.71
C ALA A 34 17.76 -17.44 -0.17
N LEU A 35 17.56 -17.89 -1.42
CA LEU A 35 16.57 -17.27 -2.31
C LEU A 35 15.14 -17.37 -1.75
N LEU A 36 14.75 -18.52 -1.21
CA LEU A 36 13.43 -18.70 -0.60
C LEU A 36 13.25 -17.81 0.64
N ASP A 37 14.27 -17.69 1.47
CA ASP A 37 14.25 -16.85 2.67
C ASP A 37 14.14 -15.35 2.28
N ASP A 38 14.86 -14.92 1.25
CA ASP A 38 14.80 -13.56 0.71
C ASP A 38 13.42 -13.25 0.10
N VAL A 39 12.84 -14.19 -0.65
CA VAL A 39 11.46 -14.08 -1.19
C VAL A 39 10.45 -13.97 -0.05
N GLY A 40 10.55 -14.83 0.97
CA GLY A 40 9.66 -14.80 2.13
C GLY A 40 9.73 -13.47 2.86
N THR A 41 10.95 -12.98 3.10
CA THR A 41 11.19 -11.70 3.77
C THR A 41 10.61 -10.53 2.99
N LEU A 42 10.80 -10.49 1.67
CA LEU A 42 10.28 -9.42 0.83
C LEU A 42 8.74 -9.45 0.75
N ARG A 43 8.15 -10.65 0.62
CA ARG A 43 6.69 -10.83 0.63
C ARG A 43 6.09 -10.25 1.91
N ASP A 44 6.64 -10.59 3.07
CA ASP A 44 6.10 -10.14 4.36
C ASP A 44 6.20 -8.61 4.49
N GLN A 45 7.27 -8.01 3.98
CA GLN A 45 7.41 -6.55 3.93
C GLN A 45 6.36 -5.91 3.03
N LEU A 46 6.14 -6.46 1.83
CA LEU A 46 5.11 -5.98 0.90
C LEU A 46 3.70 -6.08 1.50
N MET A 47 3.35 -7.20 2.13
CA MET A 47 2.04 -7.38 2.77
C MET A 47 1.78 -6.36 3.88
N ARG A 48 2.80 -6.03 4.68
CA ARG A 48 2.69 -4.98 5.71
C ARG A 48 2.45 -3.61 5.10
N GLU A 49 3.14 -3.28 4.01
CA GLU A 49 2.92 -2.01 3.31
C GLU A 49 1.54 -1.95 2.64
N CYS A 50 1.06 -3.04 2.03
CA CYS A 50 -0.31 -3.13 1.50
C CYS A 50 -1.34 -2.90 2.61
N THR A 51 -1.19 -3.57 3.76
CA THR A 51 -2.07 -3.38 4.92
C THR A 51 -2.06 -1.92 5.40
N ARG A 52 -0.89 -1.27 5.41
CA ARG A 52 -0.79 0.15 5.79
C ARG A 52 -1.50 1.06 4.79
N LEU A 53 -1.28 0.85 3.49
CA LEU A 53 -1.95 1.62 2.44
C LEU A 53 -3.47 1.48 2.53
N ASP A 54 -3.95 0.26 2.78
CA ASP A 54 -5.38 0.00 2.92
C ASP A 54 -5.99 0.76 4.11
N GLN A 55 -5.28 0.82 5.23
CA GLN A 55 -5.68 1.66 6.37
C GLN A 55 -5.67 3.16 6.04
N GLU A 56 -4.68 3.64 5.30
CA GLU A 56 -4.60 5.04 4.87
C GLU A 56 -5.76 5.40 3.93
N LEU A 57 -6.06 4.52 2.96
CA LEU A 57 -7.20 4.67 2.05
C LEU A 57 -8.53 4.66 2.80
N ASN A 58 -8.72 3.74 3.75
CA ASN A 58 -9.92 3.70 4.57
C ASN A 58 -10.10 4.98 5.39
N ARG A 59 -9.03 5.52 5.99
CA ARG A 59 -9.08 6.80 6.70
C ARG A 59 -9.45 7.96 5.75
N ALA A 60 -8.90 7.97 4.54
CA ALA A 60 -9.23 8.99 3.55
C ALA A 60 -10.70 8.88 3.10
N ALA A 61 -11.21 7.68 2.85
CA ALA A 61 -12.59 7.43 2.49
C ALA A 61 -13.57 7.92 3.57
N VAL A 62 -13.29 7.63 4.85
CA VAL A 62 -14.09 8.13 5.98
C VAL A 62 -14.10 9.66 6.02
N ARG A 63 -12.96 10.32 5.80
CA ARG A 63 -12.89 11.79 5.74
C ARG A 63 -13.72 12.35 4.60
N VAL A 64 -13.64 11.77 3.40
CA VAL A 64 -14.45 12.20 2.24
C VAL A 64 -15.93 12.02 2.52
N ALA A 65 -16.34 10.90 3.14
CA ALA A 65 -17.73 10.67 3.52
C ALA A 65 -18.23 11.73 4.52
N ALA A 66 -17.44 12.05 5.53
CA ALA A 66 -17.78 13.09 6.51
C ALA A 66 -17.92 14.47 5.86
N ILE A 67 -16.95 14.89 5.03
CA ILE A 67 -17.01 16.16 4.28
C ILE A 67 -18.27 16.21 3.41
N THR A 68 -18.57 15.12 2.72
CA THR A 68 -19.77 15.02 1.86
C THR A 68 -21.06 15.15 2.69
N ALA A 69 -21.13 14.49 3.84
CA ALA A 69 -22.29 14.57 4.74
C ALA A 69 -22.50 16.00 5.26
N TYR A 70 -21.43 16.66 5.72
CA TYR A 70 -21.50 18.05 6.15
C TYR A 70 -21.91 18.99 5.01
N GLY A 71 -21.35 18.81 3.81
CA GLY A 71 -21.75 19.57 2.62
C GLY A 71 -23.23 19.45 2.29
N ARG A 72 -23.79 18.23 2.33
CA ARG A 72 -25.23 17.99 2.12
C ARG A 72 -26.08 18.67 3.19
N SER A 73 -25.69 18.56 4.47
CA SER A 73 -26.43 19.21 5.56
C SER A 73 -26.39 20.74 5.46
N ALA A 74 -25.28 21.33 5.02
CA ALA A 74 -25.18 22.76 4.79
C ALA A 74 -26.06 23.20 3.60
N GLN A 75 -26.16 22.39 2.55
CA GLN A 75 -27.02 22.66 1.40
C GLN A 75 -28.51 22.55 1.76
N SER A 76 -28.92 21.56 2.56
CA SER A 76 -30.31 21.42 3.00
C SER A 76 -30.75 22.58 3.91
N VAL A 77 -29.88 23.02 4.83
CA VAL A 77 -30.15 24.20 5.68
C VAL A 77 -30.29 25.47 4.83
N ARG A 78 -29.44 25.65 3.82
CA ARG A 78 -29.54 26.80 2.89
C ARG A 78 -30.81 26.77 2.04
N ALA A 79 -31.27 25.59 1.62
CA ALA A 79 -32.53 25.44 0.89
C ALA A 79 -33.74 25.79 1.77
N LEU A 80 -33.75 25.32 3.02
CA LEU A 80 -34.81 25.65 3.99
C LEU A 80 -34.91 27.16 4.26
N ARG A 81 -33.76 27.86 4.36
CA ARG A 81 -33.72 29.32 4.55
C ARG A 81 -34.14 30.16 3.34
N ARG A 82 -34.20 29.59 2.13
CA ARG A 82 -34.63 30.30 0.90
C ARG A 82 -36.08 30.04 0.51
N GLY A 83 -36.74 29.09 1.16
CA GLY A 83 -38.16 28.77 0.97
C GLY A 83 -39.11 29.46 1.96
N HIS A 84 -38.56 30.33 2.82
CA HIS A 84 -39.28 31.28 3.67
C HIS A 84 -39.04 32.70 3.16
#